data_AF-A0A6A4WU15-F1
#
_entry.id   AF-A0A6A4WU15-F1
#
_cell.length_a   1.000
_cell.length_b   1.000
_cell.length_c   1.000
_cell.angle_alpha   90.00
_cell.angle_beta   90.00
_cell.angle_gamma   90.00
#
_symmetry.space_group_name_H-M   'P 1'
#
loop_
_entity.id
_entity.type
_entity.pdbx_description
1 polymer ?
#
loop_
_entity_poly.entity_id
_entity_poly.type
_entity_poly.pdbx_seq_one_letter_code
_entity_poly.pdbx_strand_id
1 'polypeptide(L)'
;MPHTSAPRPHSTGSPGHSHGHSHGHFAAARQSALSECSPRHSHHEWQAKEELRTQELEEAKARASQMEKTMRWWSDCTANWREKWSKVRAERNKAREELRSVRLRLETALKETAAVKRDRHEIEAENESLAAELGQLKRLLSQRCECGGPLAVGAPPDPLTERAAAAFGLPEFRVSEAERGAIPKQRPRPVMEPESVSAAAVVPPGMVVGAPVLTPTPVAVQTPVPAVSPAVSPAAPASPTSPVATVETASVRQRDATDKALQLERDEKAALQRTVESLRQDVSDLRSRLDDVRLSRQETLKQLMELRAQHENQLTSMQLDLRDETSSREVRDLQLAELRSELERLQAENAAEWERRERLETDKISVERDNKKLRAHIADLEERLEKRSRQLSQTAETENKQLQSEVFEKSRELSELKHAHSKLKKVLQEKTTELSHAMRRAEQFEAEVRRLRGRVDELKRELGTVEDEVDSSTTNQRRLVRTNEELQEQVESLSVQLQHLQARARAGSSAMPSIKDKILVDGETDDEELGEL
;
A
#
# COMPACT_ATOMS: atom_id res chain seq x y z
N MET A 1 6.73 -29.01 -9.21
CA MET A 1 8.15 -29.41 -9.24
C MET A 1 8.99 -28.14 -9.29
N PRO A 2 10.04 -27.97 -8.46
CA PRO A 2 10.53 -28.89 -7.43
C PRO A 2 9.80 -28.72 -6.08
N HIS A 3 10.10 -29.61 -5.13
CA HIS A 3 9.63 -29.56 -3.74
C HIS A 3 10.82 -29.25 -2.82
N THR A 4 10.62 -28.43 -1.80
CA THR A 4 11.58 -28.24 -0.70
C THR A 4 10.95 -28.65 0.62
N SER A 5 11.44 -29.74 1.19
CA SER A 5 10.91 -30.35 2.41
C SER A 5 11.27 -29.54 3.65
N ALA A 6 10.30 -29.31 4.54
CA ALA A 6 10.55 -28.78 5.88
C ALA A 6 10.79 -29.92 6.88
N PRO A 7 11.75 -29.81 7.81
CA PRO A 7 11.97 -30.82 8.85
C PRO A 7 10.90 -30.71 9.96
N ARG A 8 10.48 -31.86 10.48
CA ARG A 8 9.62 -31.94 11.68
C ARG A 8 10.46 -31.75 12.96
N PRO A 9 9.91 -31.13 14.02
CA PRO A 9 10.56 -31.12 15.33
C PRO A 9 10.42 -32.50 16.01
N HIS A 10 11.47 -32.91 16.72
CA HIS A 10 11.45 -34.12 17.54
C HIS A 10 10.70 -33.88 18.86
N SER A 11 9.90 -34.86 19.27
CA SER A 11 9.21 -34.85 20.57
C SER A 11 10.13 -35.43 21.65
N THR A 12 10.60 -34.58 22.57
CA THR A 12 11.36 -35.02 23.74
C THR A 12 10.41 -35.24 24.91
N GLY A 13 10.22 -36.50 25.30
CA GLY A 13 9.37 -36.89 26.42
C GLY A 13 9.95 -36.52 27.79
N SER A 14 9.07 -36.44 28.78
CA SER A 14 9.40 -36.17 30.19
C SER A 14 10.27 -37.29 30.80
N PRO A 15 11.23 -36.98 31.70
CA PRO A 15 11.89 -38.00 32.51
C PRO A 15 10.98 -38.40 33.68
N GLY A 16 10.65 -39.69 33.77
CA GLY A 16 9.96 -40.26 34.92
C GLY A 16 10.85 -40.32 36.16
N HIS A 17 10.26 -40.09 37.34
CA HIS A 17 10.95 -40.32 38.62
C HIS A 17 11.09 -41.83 38.89
N SER A 18 12.31 -42.30 39.13
CA SER A 18 12.58 -43.63 39.69
C SER A 18 13.15 -43.50 41.11
N HIS A 19 12.43 -44.03 42.10
CA HIS A 19 12.94 -44.13 43.47
C HIS A 19 14.01 -45.22 43.55
N GLY A 20 15.22 -44.86 43.98
CA GLY A 20 16.27 -45.79 44.35
C GLY A 20 16.55 -45.72 45.86
N HIS A 21 16.03 -46.68 46.63
CA HIS A 21 16.48 -46.87 48.01
C HIS A 21 17.87 -47.53 48.00
N SER A 22 18.80 -47.02 48.82
CA SER A 22 19.94 -47.81 49.27
C SER A 22 20.36 -47.38 50.68
N HIS A 23 20.35 -48.33 51.62
CA HIS A 23 20.90 -48.14 52.95
C HIS A 23 22.43 -48.06 52.89
N GLY A 24 23.01 -47.12 53.64
CA GLY A 24 24.46 -47.03 53.86
C GLY A 24 24.73 -46.48 55.26
N HIS A 25 25.09 -47.35 56.20
CA HIS A 25 25.48 -46.94 57.55
C HIS A 25 26.82 -46.20 57.51
N PHE A 26 26.88 -44.98 58.06
CA PHE A 26 27.99 -44.58 58.91
C PHE A 26 27.58 -43.43 59.85
N ALA A 27 27.63 -43.69 61.15
CA ALA A 27 27.40 -42.68 62.18
C ALA A 27 28.52 -42.77 63.21
N ALA A 28 29.37 -41.74 63.29
CA ALA A 28 30.24 -41.50 64.45
C ALA A 28 30.79 -40.06 64.49
N ALA A 29 30.45 -39.38 65.60
CA ALA A 29 31.27 -38.39 66.31
C ALA A 29 31.78 -37.11 65.60
N ARG A 30 31.21 -35.96 66.03
CA ARG A 30 31.84 -34.72 66.56
C ARG A 30 30.86 -33.53 66.38
N GLN A 31 30.76 -32.54 67.25
CA GLN A 31 31.18 -32.34 68.64
C GLN A 31 30.33 -31.17 69.20
N SER A 32 30.11 -31.11 70.52
CA SER A 32 29.30 -30.03 71.12
C SER A 32 29.96 -28.65 70.98
N ALA A 33 29.17 -27.64 70.58
CA ALA A 33 29.48 -26.23 70.78
C ALA A 33 28.16 -25.44 70.96
N LEU A 34 27.59 -25.49 72.17
CA LEU A 34 26.56 -24.52 72.57
C LEU A 34 27.26 -23.19 72.84
N SER A 35 27.30 -22.33 71.82
CA SER A 35 27.66 -20.92 71.99
C SER A 35 26.38 -20.14 72.32
N GLU A 36 26.37 -19.43 73.44
CA GLU A 36 25.25 -18.58 73.85
C GLU A 36 25.04 -17.44 72.85
N CYS A 37 24.12 -17.63 71.91
CA CYS A 37 23.75 -16.58 70.96
C CYS A 37 22.70 -15.66 71.60
N SER A 38 23.07 -14.38 71.79
CA SER A 38 22.16 -13.36 72.29
C SER A 38 20.92 -13.26 71.38
N PRO A 39 19.67 -13.26 71.91
CA PRO A 39 18.46 -13.28 71.07
C PRO A 39 18.38 -12.16 70.04
N ARG A 40 19.01 -11.01 70.31
CA ARG A 40 19.11 -9.87 69.37
C ARG A 40 19.99 -10.16 68.16
N HIS A 41 21.05 -10.96 68.30
CA HIS A 41 21.94 -11.32 67.19
C HIS A 41 21.24 -12.32 66.25
N SER A 42 20.57 -13.32 66.82
CA SER A 42 19.75 -14.27 66.05
C SER A 42 18.61 -13.58 65.29
N HIS A 43 17.99 -12.56 65.89
CA HIS A 43 16.95 -11.75 65.22
C HIS A 43 17.53 -10.94 64.05
N HIS A 44 18.70 -10.32 64.22
CA HIS A 44 19.37 -9.54 63.16
C HIS A 44 19.85 -10.45 62.00
N GLU A 45 20.38 -11.63 62.28
CA GLU A 45 20.69 -12.63 61.24
C GLU A 45 19.45 -13.13 60.50
N TRP A 46 18.34 -13.30 61.21
CA TRP A 46 17.07 -13.70 60.60
C TRP A 46 16.52 -12.58 59.69
N GLN A 47 16.55 -11.33 60.15
CA GLN A 47 16.20 -10.15 59.35
C GLN A 47 17.07 -10.03 58.10
N ALA A 48 18.39 -10.14 58.22
CA ALA A 48 19.30 -10.07 57.07
C ALA A 48 19.05 -11.21 56.05
N LYS A 49 18.67 -12.41 56.51
CA LYS A 49 18.28 -13.54 55.63
C LYS A 49 16.93 -13.28 54.95
N GLU A 50 15.99 -12.61 55.61
CA GLU A 50 14.69 -12.25 55.03
C GLU A 50 14.79 -11.07 54.06
N GLU A 51 15.67 -10.10 54.34
CA GLU A 51 16.07 -9.04 53.42
C GLU A 51 16.76 -9.61 52.17
N LEU A 52 17.62 -10.63 52.33
CA LEU A 52 18.22 -11.31 51.18
C LEU A 52 17.15 -12.05 50.34
N ARG A 53 16.25 -12.81 50.97
CA ARG A 53 15.14 -13.49 50.25
C ARG A 53 14.21 -12.52 49.54
N THR A 54 13.90 -11.38 50.15
CA THR A 54 13.07 -10.36 49.51
C THR A 54 13.80 -9.70 48.34
N GLN A 55 15.11 -9.45 48.45
CA GLN A 55 15.94 -9.01 47.31
C GLN A 55 15.98 -10.06 46.18
N GLU A 56 16.18 -11.34 46.48
CA GLU A 56 16.13 -12.44 45.50
C GLU A 56 14.77 -12.55 44.81
N LEU A 57 13.67 -12.38 45.56
CA LEU A 57 12.31 -12.36 45.03
C LEU A 57 12.04 -11.14 44.15
N GLU A 58 12.50 -9.94 44.53
CA GLU A 58 12.39 -8.74 43.68
C GLU A 58 13.26 -8.85 42.43
N GLU A 59 14.46 -9.44 42.50
CA GLU A 59 15.27 -9.71 41.32
C GLU A 59 14.58 -10.73 40.39
N ALA A 60 14.00 -11.79 40.93
CA ALA A 60 13.21 -12.76 40.16
C ALA A 60 11.99 -12.11 39.48
N LYS A 61 11.26 -11.22 40.18
CA LYS A 61 10.16 -10.42 39.61
C LYS A 61 10.66 -9.48 38.50
N ALA A 62 11.79 -8.80 38.70
CA ALA A 62 12.38 -7.92 37.71
C ALA A 62 12.80 -8.68 36.43
N ARG A 63 13.44 -9.84 36.59
CA ARG A 63 13.79 -10.76 35.49
C ARG A 63 12.52 -11.26 34.77
N ALA A 64 11.48 -11.64 35.50
CA ALA A 64 10.19 -12.05 34.93
C ALA A 64 9.51 -10.92 34.13
N SER A 65 9.42 -9.72 34.69
CA SER A 65 8.85 -8.54 34.00
C SER A 65 9.64 -8.18 32.74
N GLN A 66 10.97 -8.32 32.76
CA GLN A 66 11.78 -8.11 31.56
C GLN A 66 11.51 -9.19 30.49
N MET A 67 11.39 -10.45 30.90
CA MET A 67 11.01 -11.55 30.00
C MET A 67 9.61 -11.37 29.40
N GLU A 68 8.64 -10.87 30.16
CA GLU A 68 7.31 -10.50 29.66
C GLU A 68 7.38 -9.41 28.60
N LYS A 69 8.15 -8.34 28.83
CA LYS A 69 8.35 -7.26 27.83
C LYS A 69 8.95 -7.83 26.54
N THR A 70 9.96 -8.68 26.64
CA THR A 70 10.57 -9.34 25.48
C THR A 70 9.56 -10.24 24.76
N MET A 71 8.81 -11.09 25.47
CA MET A 71 7.77 -11.94 24.87
C MET A 71 6.67 -11.13 24.18
N ARG A 72 6.26 -10.01 24.78
CA ARG A 72 5.23 -9.13 24.21
C ARG A 72 5.72 -8.43 22.95
N TRP A 73 6.96 -7.94 22.94
CA TRP A 73 7.61 -7.40 21.74
C TRP A 73 7.67 -8.43 20.60
N TRP A 74 8.09 -9.68 20.87
CA TRP A 74 8.07 -10.74 19.85
C TRP A 74 6.66 -11.05 19.33
N SER A 75 5.65 -11.05 20.22
CA SER A 75 4.25 -11.21 19.85
C SER A 75 3.78 -10.09 18.90
N ASP A 76 4.05 -8.83 19.25
CA ASP A 76 3.65 -7.65 18.49
C ASP A 76 4.36 -7.58 17.12
N CYS A 77 5.66 -7.90 17.08
CA CYS A 77 6.40 -8.07 15.82
C CYS A 77 5.76 -9.15 14.92
N THR A 78 5.37 -10.28 15.50
CA THR A 78 4.75 -11.38 14.76
C THR A 78 3.35 -11.00 14.28
N ALA A 79 2.56 -10.29 15.08
CA ALA A 79 1.24 -9.79 14.71
C ALA A 79 1.33 -8.76 13.56
N ASN A 80 2.22 -7.76 13.67
CA ASN A 80 2.48 -6.74 12.65
C ASN A 80 2.92 -7.37 11.32
N TRP A 81 3.82 -8.36 11.35
CA TRP A 81 4.22 -9.09 10.15
C TRP A 81 3.06 -9.87 9.52
N ARG A 82 2.27 -10.62 10.32
CA ARG A 82 1.06 -11.32 9.84
C ARG A 82 0.06 -10.35 9.21
N GLU A 83 -0.15 -9.19 9.80
CA GLU A 83 -1.07 -8.17 9.30
C GLU A 83 -0.58 -7.61 7.95
N LYS A 84 0.68 -7.19 7.85
CA LYS A 84 1.30 -6.72 6.59
C LYS A 84 1.20 -7.76 5.48
N TRP A 85 1.53 -9.02 5.78
CA TRP A 85 1.40 -10.12 4.81
C TRP A 85 -0.05 -10.46 4.46
N SER A 86 -1.00 -10.16 5.33
CA SER A 86 -2.44 -10.31 5.03
C SER A 86 -2.92 -9.19 4.10
N LYS A 87 -2.51 -7.93 4.34
CA LYS A 87 -2.78 -6.79 3.46
C LYS A 87 -2.21 -7.02 2.04
N VAL A 88 -0.92 -7.33 1.92
CA VAL A 88 -0.28 -7.60 0.62
C VAL A 88 -0.94 -8.78 -0.11
N ARG A 89 -1.34 -9.84 0.61
CA ARG A 89 -2.08 -10.97 -0.01
C ARG A 89 -3.48 -10.55 -0.47
N ALA A 90 -4.18 -9.71 0.28
CA ALA A 90 -5.51 -9.20 -0.06
C ALA A 90 -5.45 -8.28 -1.28
N GLU A 91 -4.53 -7.31 -1.31
CA GLU A 91 -4.30 -6.41 -2.46
C GLU A 91 -3.96 -7.20 -3.74
N ARG A 92 -3.03 -8.15 -3.63
CA ARG A 92 -2.67 -9.07 -4.73
C ARG A 92 -3.86 -9.91 -5.21
N ASN A 93 -4.76 -10.32 -4.32
CA ASN A 93 -5.96 -11.06 -4.70
C ASN A 93 -6.98 -10.13 -5.38
N LYS A 94 -7.19 -8.92 -4.84
CA LYS A 94 -8.06 -7.89 -5.42
C LYS A 94 -7.63 -7.52 -6.84
N ALA A 95 -6.33 -7.25 -7.06
CA ALA A 95 -5.80 -6.97 -8.40
C ALA A 95 -6.02 -8.14 -9.39
N ARG A 96 -6.03 -9.39 -8.92
CA ARG A 96 -6.38 -10.57 -9.74
C ARG A 96 -7.88 -10.69 -10.03
N GLU A 97 -8.73 -10.19 -9.15
CA GLU A 97 -10.19 -10.11 -9.35
C GLU A 97 -10.55 -8.97 -10.31
N GLU A 98 -9.92 -7.81 -10.14
CA GLU A 98 -10.01 -6.67 -11.06
C GLU A 98 -9.55 -7.07 -12.47
N LEU A 99 -8.41 -7.76 -12.61
CA LEU A 99 -7.94 -8.29 -13.90
C LEU A 99 -8.92 -9.29 -14.53
N ARG A 100 -9.55 -10.17 -13.73
CA ARG A 100 -10.60 -11.08 -14.21
C ARG A 100 -11.85 -10.32 -14.67
N SER A 101 -12.27 -9.31 -13.90
CA SER A 101 -13.42 -8.44 -14.22
C SER A 101 -13.19 -7.63 -15.50
N VAL A 102 -11.99 -7.08 -15.71
CA VAL A 102 -11.63 -6.34 -16.93
C VAL A 102 -11.57 -7.27 -18.14
N ARG A 103 -11.01 -8.48 -18.01
CA ARG A 103 -11.00 -9.48 -19.09
C ARG A 103 -12.42 -9.88 -19.49
N LEU A 104 -13.31 -10.15 -18.54
CA LEU A 104 -14.70 -10.48 -18.82
C LEU A 104 -15.43 -9.33 -19.54
N ARG A 105 -15.24 -8.08 -19.08
CA ARG A 105 -15.78 -6.89 -19.75
C ARG A 105 -15.26 -6.72 -21.18
N LEU A 106 -13.97 -6.99 -21.41
CA LEU A 106 -13.38 -6.99 -22.75
C LEU A 106 -13.98 -8.08 -23.65
N GLU A 107 -14.17 -9.31 -23.13
CA GLU A 107 -14.82 -10.40 -23.87
C GLU A 107 -16.28 -10.05 -24.23
N THR A 108 -17.02 -9.39 -23.34
CA THR A 108 -18.38 -8.91 -23.63
C THR A 108 -18.37 -7.84 -24.72
N ALA A 109 -17.51 -6.80 -24.59
CA ALA A 109 -17.38 -5.76 -25.61
C ALA A 109 -16.92 -6.30 -26.98
N LEU A 110 -16.09 -7.35 -27.01
CA LEU A 110 -15.71 -8.04 -28.24
C LEU A 110 -16.88 -8.80 -28.88
N LYS A 111 -17.79 -9.38 -28.07
CA LYS A 111 -19.02 -10.02 -28.57
C LYS A 111 -20.02 -8.99 -29.09
N GLU A 112 -20.18 -7.87 -28.39
CA GLU A 112 -21.04 -6.74 -28.79
C GLU A 112 -20.54 -6.10 -30.09
N THR A 113 -19.25 -5.78 -30.20
CA THR A 113 -18.67 -5.25 -31.46
C THR A 113 -18.73 -6.26 -32.61
N ALA A 114 -18.68 -7.56 -32.33
CA ALA A 114 -18.94 -8.60 -33.33
C ALA A 114 -20.42 -8.74 -33.71
N ALA A 115 -21.36 -8.37 -32.81
CA ALA A 115 -22.79 -8.28 -33.10
C ALA A 115 -23.08 -7.07 -33.99
N VAL A 116 -22.71 -5.87 -33.56
CA VAL A 116 -22.89 -4.62 -34.33
C VAL A 116 -22.28 -4.73 -35.74
N LYS A 117 -21.17 -5.46 -35.92
CA LYS A 117 -20.60 -5.73 -37.26
C LYS A 117 -21.47 -6.64 -38.13
N ARG A 118 -22.14 -7.64 -37.56
CA ARG A 118 -23.10 -8.51 -38.28
C ARG A 118 -24.35 -7.72 -38.63
N ASP A 119 -24.94 -7.04 -37.64
CA ASP A 119 -26.15 -6.22 -37.82
C ASP A 119 -25.91 -5.13 -38.90
N ARG A 120 -24.73 -4.50 -38.90
CA ARG A 120 -24.32 -3.58 -39.97
C ARG A 120 -24.24 -4.27 -41.34
N HIS A 121 -23.65 -5.45 -41.44
CA HIS A 121 -23.56 -6.19 -42.71
C HIS A 121 -24.93 -6.66 -43.22
N GLU A 122 -25.86 -6.98 -42.32
CA GLU A 122 -27.26 -7.28 -42.65
C GLU A 122 -27.96 -6.03 -43.21
N ILE A 123 -27.83 -4.88 -42.54
CA ILE A 123 -28.35 -3.58 -43.03
C ILE A 123 -27.69 -3.14 -44.35
N GLU A 124 -26.39 -3.37 -44.53
CA GLU A 124 -25.68 -3.12 -45.80
C GLU A 124 -26.29 -3.96 -46.94
N ALA A 125 -26.52 -5.25 -46.71
CA ALA A 125 -27.14 -6.15 -47.69
C ALA A 125 -28.62 -5.81 -47.99
N GLU A 126 -29.40 -5.41 -46.98
CA GLU A 126 -30.77 -4.92 -47.18
C GLU A 126 -30.79 -3.66 -48.04
N ASN A 127 -29.89 -2.70 -47.78
CA ASN A 127 -29.76 -1.48 -48.58
C ASN A 127 -29.33 -1.79 -50.02
N GLU A 128 -28.44 -2.75 -50.25
CA GLU A 128 -28.07 -3.21 -51.59
C GLU A 128 -29.26 -3.84 -52.33
N SER A 129 -30.08 -4.65 -51.64
CA SER A 129 -31.31 -5.24 -52.21
C SER A 129 -32.32 -4.15 -52.59
N LEU A 130 -32.60 -3.21 -51.68
CA LEU A 130 -33.52 -2.09 -51.93
C LEU A 130 -33.01 -1.17 -53.06
N ALA A 131 -31.70 -0.94 -53.14
CA ALA A 131 -31.10 -0.20 -54.25
C ALA A 131 -31.25 -0.93 -55.59
N ALA A 132 -31.12 -2.26 -55.60
CA ALA A 132 -31.33 -3.09 -56.78
C ALA A 132 -32.81 -3.09 -57.23
N GLU A 133 -33.76 -3.17 -56.29
CA GLU A 133 -35.20 -3.06 -56.54
C GLU A 133 -35.57 -1.67 -57.09
N LEU A 134 -35.08 -0.58 -56.47
CA LEU A 134 -35.25 0.78 -56.99
C LEU A 134 -34.65 0.91 -58.40
N GLY A 135 -33.52 0.25 -58.68
CA GLY A 135 -32.91 0.18 -60.01
C GLY A 135 -33.74 -0.63 -61.01
N GLN A 136 -34.46 -1.67 -60.59
CA GLN A 136 -35.43 -2.39 -61.43
C GLN A 136 -36.67 -1.53 -61.70
N LEU A 137 -37.26 -0.93 -60.67
CA LEU A 137 -38.42 -0.03 -60.80
C LEU A 137 -38.12 1.17 -61.72
N LYS A 138 -36.94 1.78 -61.59
CA LYS A 138 -36.48 2.85 -62.52
C LYS A 138 -36.37 2.35 -63.96
N ARG A 139 -35.88 1.14 -64.19
CA ARG A 139 -35.82 0.54 -65.55
C ARG A 139 -37.22 0.26 -66.10
N LEU A 140 -38.14 -0.26 -65.30
CA LEU A 140 -39.54 -0.48 -65.70
C LEU A 140 -40.28 0.84 -65.99
N LEU A 141 -40.04 1.88 -65.20
CA LEU A 141 -40.52 3.24 -65.46
C LEU A 141 -39.95 3.81 -66.77
N SER A 142 -38.65 3.61 -67.02
CA SER A 142 -38.01 4.04 -68.27
C SER A 142 -38.59 3.32 -69.50
N GLN A 143 -38.75 1.99 -69.44
CA GLN A 143 -39.38 1.20 -70.51
C GLN A 143 -40.83 1.62 -70.75
N ARG A 144 -41.56 2.02 -69.71
CA ARG A 144 -42.92 2.55 -69.83
C ARG A 144 -42.98 4.00 -70.33
N CYS A 145 -41.87 4.73 -70.31
CA CYS A 145 -41.72 6.05 -70.93
C CYS A 145 -41.43 5.95 -72.44
N GLU A 146 -40.80 4.87 -72.92
CA GLU A 146 -40.47 4.68 -74.35
C GLU A 146 -41.71 4.52 -75.26
N CYS A 147 -42.90 4.33 -74.70
CA CYS A 147 -44.18 4.36 -75.42
C CYS A 147 -44.95 5.70 -75.33
N GLY A 148 -44.33 6.78 -74.82
CA GLY A 148 -44.88 8.13 -74.79
C GLY A 148 -44.02 9.13 -75.57
N GLY A 149 -44.60 9.80 -76.57
CA GLY A 149 -43.88 10.81 -77.38
C GLY A 149 -43.46 12.05 -76.59
N PRO A 150 -42.50 12.84 -77.10
CA PRO A 150 -41.86 13.92 -76.34
C PRO A 150 -42.81 15.10 -76.13
N LEU A 151 -43.16 15.37 -74.87
CA LEU A 151 -43.77 16.63 -74.45
C LEU A 151 -42.79 17.41 -73.56
N ALA A 152 -42.26 18.50 -74.12
CA ALA A 152 -41.45 19.45 -73.40
C ALA A 152 -42.32 20.33 -72.49
N VAL A 153 -42.04 20.32 -71.20
CA VAL A 153 -42.40 21.43 -70.29
C VAL A 153 -41.20 21.66 -69.38
N GLY A 154 -40.65 22.88 -69.40
CA GLY A 154 -39.61 23.27 -68.45
C GLY A 154 -40.22 23.57 -67.08
N ALA A 155 -39.59 23.05 -66.03
CA ALA A 155 -39.84 23.44 -64.64
C ALA A 155 -38.53 23.92 -64.00
N PRO A 156 -38.56 24.92 -63.10
CA PRO A 156 -37.37 25.42 -62.42
C PRO A 156 -36.84 24.41 -61.40
N PRO A 157 -35.57 24.53 -60.95
CA PRO A 157 -35.03 23.67 -59.90
C PRO A 157 -35.68 23.98 -58.53
N ASP A 158 -36.31 22.97 -57.93
CA ASP A 158 -36.91 23.08 -56.59
C ASP A 158 -35.85 23.18 -55.48
N PRO A 159 -36.04 24.04 -54.45
CA PRO A 159 -35.05 24.31 -53.40
C PRO A 159 -35.04 23.27 -52.26
N LEU A 160 -35.39 22.01 -52.53
CA LEU A 160 -35.53 20.96 -51.51
C LEU A 160 -34.31 20.04 -51.37
N THR A 161 -33.39 20.05 -52.33
CA THR A 161 -32.19 19.19 -52.31
C THR A 161 -31.16 19.61 -51.25
N GLU A 162 -31.08 20.89 -50.89
CA GLU A 162 -30.16 21.37 -49.83
C GLU A 162 -30.67 21.06 -48.40
N ARG A 163 -31.97 20.85 -48.21
CA ARG A 163 -32.57 20.70 -46.87
C ARG A 163 -32.62 19.26 -46.36
N ALA A 164 -32.44 18.27 -47.23
CA ALA A 164 -32.32 16.86 -46.85
C ALA A 164 -30.96 16.53 -46.19
N ALA A 165 -29.89 17.23 -46.58
CA ALA A 165 -28.54 17.01 -46.03
C ALA A 165 -28.39 17.45 -44.55
N ALA A 166 -29.31 18.26 -44.04
CA ALA A 166 -29.28 18.78 -42.66
C ALA A 166 -30.08 17.95 -41.64
N ALA A 167 -30.83 16.93 -42.09
CA ALA A 167 -31.78 16.19 -41.24
C ALA A 167 -31.26 14.83 -40.73
N PHE A 168 -30.25 14.24 -41.38
CA PHE A 168 -29.59 13.02 -40.93
C PHE A 168 -28.15 13.32 -40.53
N GLY A 169 -27.92 13.44 -39.22
CA GLY A 169 -26.59 13.61 -38.63
C GLY A 169 -25.76 12.33 -38.72
N LEU A 170 -25.25 12.03 -39.92
CA LEU A 170 -24.18 11.04 -40.10
C LEU A 170 -22.84 11.69 -39.76
N PRO A 171 -22.08 11.17 -38.77
CA PRO A 171 -20.75 11.67 -38.49
C PRO A 171 -19.79 11.27 -39.64
N GLU A 172 -19.10 12.23 -40.25
CA GLU A 172 -17.97 11.96 -41.14
C GLU A 172 -16.91 11.16 -40.38
N PHE A 173 -16.76 9.87 -40.71
CA PHE A 173 -15.65 9.06 -40.21
C PHE A 173 -14.38 9.37 -41.01
N ARG A 174 -13.78 10.55 -40.76
CA ARG A 174 -12.41 10.83 -41.23
C ARG A 174 -11.41 10.03 -40.42
N VAL A 175 -10.82 9.02 -41.06
CA VAL A 175 -9.55 8.46 -40.60
C VAL A 175 -8.45 9.48 -40.87
N SER A 176 -8.11 10.26 -39.85
CA SER A 176 -6.91 11.10 -39.84
C SER A 176 -5.83 10.41 -39.02
N GLU A 177 -4.87 9.79 -39.69
CA GLU A 177 -3.54 9.62 -39.11
C GLU A 177 -2.87 11.00 -38.99
N ALA A 178 -1.91 11.11 -38.06
CA ALA A 178 -1.34 12.35 -37.52
C ALA A 178 -2.30 13.11 -36.55
N GLU A 179 -1.85 13.64 -35.41
CA GLU A 179 -0.46 13.99 -35.07
C GLU A 179 -0.14 13.86 -33.56
N ARG A 180 1.16 13.83 -33.26
CA ARG A 180 1.71 13.80 -31.89
C ARG A 180 1.50 15.15 -31.19
N GLY A 181 0.86 15.11 -30.02
CA GLY A 181 1.19 15.89 -28.83
C GLY A 181 1.33 17.42 -28.93
N ALA A 182 0.31 18.14 -28.43
CA ALA A 182 0.48 19.48 -27.88
C ALA A 182 -0.47 19.70 -26.68
N ILE A 183 0.00 20.40 -25.65
CA ILE A 183 -0.73 20.70 -24.42
C ILE A 183 -1.54 22.00 -24.61
N PRO A 184 -2.86 22.05 -24.31
CA PRO A 184 -3.60 23.31 -24.32
C PRO A 184 -3.34 24.10 -23.01
N LYS A 185 -2.93 25.37 -23.17
CA LYS A 185 -2.95 26.37 -22.10
C LYS A 185 -4.32 27.08 -22.03
N GLN A 186 -4.65 27.60 -20.85
CA GLN A 186 -5.92 28.23 -20.47
C GLN A 186 -6.27 29.52 -21.24
N ARG A 187 -7.57 29.74 -21.52
CA ARG A 187 -8.42 30.94 -21.20
C ARG A 187 -9.67 31.02 -22.13
N PRO A 188 -10.68 31.86 -21.84
CA PRO A 188 -11.40 32.10 -20.58
C PRO A 188 -12.95 31.94 -20.75
N ARG A 189 -13.72 32.18 -19.67
CA ARG A 189 -15.20 32.23 -19.66
C ARG A 189 -15.81 33.42 -20.45
N PRO A 190 -17.04 33.30 -20.96
CA PRO A 190 -18.12 34.30 -20.75
C PRO A 190 -18.86 33.96 -19.43
N VAL A 191 -18.99 34.84 -18.44
CA VAL A 191 -19.79 36.08 -18.42
C VAL A 191 -21.26 35.81 -18.77
N MET A 192 -22.05 35.55 -17.73
CA MET A 192 -23.48 35.87 -17.74
C MET A 192 -23.65 37.32 -17.32
N GLU A 193 -24.48 38.08 -18.02
CA GLU A 193 -25.24 39.17 -17.41
C GLU A 193 -26.75 38.91 -17.56
N PRO A 194 -27.58 39.39 -16.63
CA PRO A 194 -29.01 39.19 -16.63
C PRO A 194 -29.73 40.33 -17.34
N GLU A 195 -30.90 40.06 -17.92
CA GLU A 195 -31.91 41.11 -18.11
C GLU A 195 -33.15 40.81 -17.27
N SER A 196 -33.71 41.90 -16.73
CA SER A 196 -34.76 41.85 -15.74
C SER A 196 -35.70 43.05 -15.92
N VAL A 197 -36.99 42.74 -15.87
CA VAL A 197 -38.13 43.62 -15.53
C VAL A 197 -38.48 44.86 -16.39
N SER A 198 -39.72 44.83 -16.92
CA SER A 198 -40.83 45.75 -16.57
C SER A 198 -41.38 46.76 -17.60
N ALA A 199 -42.59 47.23 -17.27
CA ALA A 199 -43.48 48.26 -17.85
C ALA A 199 -44.33 47.82 -19.08
N ALA A 200 -45.67 47.79 -19.11
CA ALA A 200 -46.80 48.43 -18.39
C ALA A 200 -47.38 49.73 -19.02
N ALA A 201 -48.58 49.63 -19.62
CA ALA A 201 -49.63 50.67 -19.87
C ALA A 201 -50.87 49.95 -20.50
N VAL A 202 -52.12 49.99 -20.00
CA VAL A 202 -53.13 51.10 -19.94
C VAL A 202 -53.61 51.52 -21.36
N VAL A 203 -54.70 50.99 -21.98
CA VAL A 203 -56.18 51.20 -21.78
C VAL A 203 -56.71 52.56 -22.36
N PRO A 204 -57.89 52.70 -23.05
CA PRO A 204 -58.70 51.86 -23.98
C PRO A 204 -59.02 52.64 -25.33
N PRO A 205 -60.27 52.75 -25.87
CA PRO A 205 -60.97 51.86 -26.82
C PRO A 205 -61.31 52.45 -28.22
N GLY A 206 -61.70 51.59 -29.19
CA GLY A 206 -62.32 51.95 -30.48
C GLY A 206 -61.34 52.37 -31.59
N MET A 207 -61.72 52.51 -32.87
CA MET A 207 -62.96 52.14 -33.59
C MET A 207 -62.72 52.25 -35.12
N VAL A 208 -63.15 51.27 -35.95
CA VAL A 208 -63.33 51.33 -37.45
C VAL A 208 -62.10 51.77 -38.31
N VAL A 209 -62.04 51.71 -39.65
CA VAL A 209 -62.91 51.28 -40.80
C VAL A 209 -62.00 50.46 -41.75
N GLY A 210 -62.44 49.38 -42.42
CA GLY A 210 -63.12 49.42 -43.73
C GLY A 210 -62.44 48.48 -44.74
N ALA A 211 -63.00 48.10 -45.89
CA ALA A 211 -64.31 48.31 -46.54
C ALA A 211 -64.38 47.36 -47.78
N PRO A 212 -65.36 47.41 -48.71
CA PRO A 212 -66.74 47.94 -48.69
C PRO A 212 -67.80 46.79 -48.76
N VAL A 213 -69.03 46.89 -48.23
CA VAL A 213 -70.19 47.75 -48.57
C VAL A 213 -70.82 47.44 -49.94
N LEU A 214 -72.09 47.03 -49.95
CA LEU A 214 -73.23 47.72 -50.61
C LEU A 214 -74.58 46.95 -50.50
N THR A 215 -75.50 47.50 -49.71
CA THR A 215 -76.96 47.48 -49.98
C THR A 215 -77.28 48.71 -50.86
N PRO A 216 -78.34 48.77 -51.71
CA PRO A 216 -79.73 48.86 -51.23
C PRO A 216 -80.86 48.39 -52.19
N THR A 217 -82.11 48.45 -51.69
CA THR A 217 -83.38 48.60 -52.44
C THR A 217 -83.49 50.01 -53.09
N PRO A 218 -84.50 50.39 -53.93
CA PRO A 218 -85.67 49.67 -54.46
C PRO A 218 -85.93 49.92 -55.99
N VAL A 219 -87.19 49.73 -56.44
CA VAL A 219 -87.91 50.29 -57.64
C VAL A 219 -88.36 49.26 -58.70
N ALA A 220 -89.58 49.51 -59.20
CA ALA A 220 -90.42 48.75 -60.12
C ALA A 220 -89.84 48.45 -61.51
N VAL A 221 -90.50 47.53 -62.26
CA VAL A 221 -91.13 47.80 -63.59
C VAL A 221 -91.80 46.55 -64.20
N GLN A 222 -93.08 46.72 -64.56
CA GLN A 222 -93.86 46.20 -65.71
C GLN A 222 -93.79 44.74 -66.23
N THR A 223 -94.99 44.26 -66.54
CA THR A 223 -95.39 43.22 -67.52
C THR A 223 -94.81 43.43 -68.94
N PRO A 224 -94.81 42.40 -69.82
CA PRO A 224 -95.94 42.28 -70.77
C PRO A 224 -96.41 40.85 -71.14
N VAL A 225 -97.63 40.78 -71.69
CA VAL A 225 -98.27 39.63 -72.41
C VAL A 225 -98.00 39.77 -73.94
N PRO A 226 -98.48 38.93 -74.91
CA PRO A 226 -99.87 38.49 -75.20
C PRO A 226 -99.94 36.95 -75.49
N ALA A 227 -100.91 36.28 -76.15
CA ALA A 227 -102.20 36.54 -76.84
C ALA A 227 -103.05 35.21 -76.75
N VAL A 228 -104.25 34.96 -77.32
CA VAL A 228 -105.19 35.65 -78.26
C VAL A 228 -106.65 35.39 -77.80
N SER A 229 -107.59 36.19 -78.31
CA SER A 229 -109.07 36.14 -78.29
C SER A 229 -109.66 35.03 -79.23
N PRO A 230 -110.97 34.99 -79.68
CA PRO A 230 -112.11 35.95 -79.61
C PRO A 230 -113.51 35.33 -79.27
N ALA A 231 -114.70 35.98 -79.34
CA ALA A 231 -115.18 37.34 -79.00
C ALA A 231 -116.73 37.46 -79.25
N VAL A 232 -117.31 38.65 -78.99
CA VAL A 232 -118.57 39.26 -79.54
C VAL A 232 -119.87 39.26 -78.69
N SER A 233 -120.50 40.44 -78.64
CA SER A 233 -121.76 40.87 -77.95
C SER A 233 -122.89 41.12 -79.01
N PRO A 234 -123.87 42.08 -78.95
CA PRO A 234 -124.50 42.90 -77.87
C PRO A 234 -126.06 43.12 -77.96
N ALA A 235 -126.61 43.91 -77.01
CA ALA A 235 -127.72 44.91 -77.13
C ALA A 235 -129.24 44.52 -77.16
N ALA A 236 -130.07 45.49 -76.72
CA ALA A 236 -131.56 45.54 -76.60
C ALA A 236 -132.14 46.63 -77.58
N PRO A 237 -133.40 47.19 -77.53
CA PRO A 237 -134.58 47.02 -76.62
C PRO A 237 -136.02 47.10 -77.27
N ALA A 238 -137.07 47.29 -76.44
CA ALA A 238 -138.39 47.95 -76.68
C ALA A 238 -139.71 47.15 -76.98
N SER A 239 -140.83 47.74 -76.53
CA SER A 239 -142.28 47.33 -76.55
C SER A 239 -143.01 47.65 -77.89
N PRO A 240 -144.37 47.55 -78.10
CA PRO A 240 -145.53 47.18 -77.22
C PRO A 240 -146.70 46.34 -77.86
N THR A 241 -147.81 46.18 -77.10
CA THR A 241 -149.25 45.97 -77.51
C THR A 241 -149.87 44.60 -77.91
N SER A 242 -151.18 44.49 -77.58
CA SER A 242 -152.25 43.45 -77.84
C SER A 242 -152.55 43.23 -79.36
N PRO A 243 -153.37 42.24 -79.87
CA PRO A 243 -154.45 41.46 -79.21
C PRO A 243 -154.79 39.98 -79.65
N VAL A 244 -155.64 39.31 -78.85
CA VAL A 244 -156.79 38.38 -79.11
C VAL A 244 -156.81 37.28 -80.22
N ALA A 245 -157.17 36.04 -79.79
CA ALA A 245 -157.75 34.86 -80.52
C ALA A 245 -156.87 34.14 -81.59
N THR A 246 -157.07 32.85 -81.95
CA THR A 246 -158.21 31.92 -81.86
C THR A 246 -157.76 30.47 -81.53
N VAL A 247 -158.65 29.65 -80.94
CA VAL A 247 -158.39 28.27 -80.48
C VAL A 247 -158.59 27.24 -81.60
N GLU A 248 -157.55 26.47 -81.95
CA GLU A 248 -157.63 25.06 -82.42
C GLU A 248 -156.25 24.41 -82.70
N THR A 249 -155.16 25.18 -82.78
CA THR A 249 -153.79 24.65 -83.04
C THR A 249 -152.99 24.23 -81.78
N ALA A 250 -153.62 24.21 -80.61
CA ALA A 250 -152.93 24.03 -79.32
C ALA A 250 -152.42 22.60 -79.05
N SER A 251 -153.14 21.56 -79.50
CA SER A 251 -152.89 20.17 -79.06
C SER A 251 -151.66 19.51 -79.71
N VAL A 252 -151.28 19.90 -80.93
CA VAL A 252 -150.10 19.35 -81.62
C VAL A 252 -148.82 20.02 -81.11
N ARG A 253 -148.81 21.36 -81.01
CA ARG A 253 -147.68 22.14 -80.49
C ARG A 253 -147.29 21.73 -79.07
N GLN A 254 -148.24 21.29 -78.26
CA GLN A 254 -147.99 20.81 -76.89
C GLN A 254 -147.19 19.50 -76.87
N ARG A 255 -147.38 18.59 -77.85
CA ARG A 255 -146.57 17.37 -77.98
C ARG A 255 -145.14 17.68 -78.45
N ASP A 256 -145.01 18.49 -79.51
CA ASP A 256 -143.69 18.90 -80.01
C ASP A 256 -142.88 19.69 -78.96
N ALA A 257 -143.56 20.45 -78.11
CA ALA A 257 -142.95 21.13 -76.97
C ALA A 257 -142.48 20.14 -75.88
N THR A 258 -143.28 19.11 -75.55
CA THR A 258 -142.86 18.08 -74.59
C THR A 258 -141.71 17.22 -75.11
N ASP A 259 -141.67 16.88 -76.40
CA ASP A 259 -140.57 16.10 -76.98
C ASP A 259 -139.27 16.91 -77.06
N LYS A 260 -139.35 18.22 -77.35
CA LYS A 260 -138.21 19.13 -77.26
C LYS A 260 -137.70 19.30 -75.83
N ALA A 261 -138.61 19.43 -74.84
CA ALA A 261 -138.22 19.45 -73.44
C ALA A 261 -137.54 18.13 -73.02
N LEU A 262 -138.11 16.98 -73.40
CA LEU A 262 -137.50 15.67 -73.18
C LEU A 262 -136.16 15.48 -73.89
N GLN A 263 -135.94 16.12 -75.04
CA GLN A 263 -134.65 16.08 -75.72
C GLN A 263 -133.62 16.97 -75.02
N LEU A 264 -134.00 18.18 -74.60
CA LEU A 264 -133.15 19.05 -73.78
C LEU A 264 -132.76 18.34 -72.47
N GLU A 265 -133.70 17.71 -71.76
CA GLU A 265 -133.44 16.89 -70.57
C GLU A 265 -132.48 15.70 -70.85
N ARG A 266 -132.53 15.09 -72.04
CA ARG A 266 -131.57 14.05 -72.45
C ARG A 266 -130.19 14.62 -72.73
N ASP A 267 -130.11 15.78 -73.39
CA ASP A 267 -128.85 16.43 -73.74
C ASP A 267 -128.18 17.07 -72.50
N GLU A 268 -128.97 17.60 -71.57
CA GLU A 268 -128.55 18.04 -70.24
C GLU A 268 -128.09 16.85 -69.39
N LYS A 269 -128.84 15.74 -69.36
CA LYS A 269 -128.39 14.50 -68.72
C LYS A 269 -127.07 14.01 -69.31
N ALA A 270 -126.89 14.06 -70.63
CA ALA A 270 -125.64 13.68 -71.28
C ALA A 270 -124.50 14.67 -70.95
N ALA A 271 -124.79 15.97 -70.82
CA ALA A 271 -123.83 16.97 -70.34
C ALA A 271 -123.41 16.70 -68.89
N LEU A 272 -124.37 16.42 -68.00
CA LEU A 272 -124.13 16.05 -66.60
C LEU A 272 -123.38 14.71 -66.48
N GLN A 273 -123.60 13.76 -67.38
CA GLN A 273 -122.81 12.52 -67.44
C GLN A 273 -121.36 12.82 -67.81
N ARG A 274 -121.11 13.64 -68.84
CA ARG A 274 -119.75 14.06 -69.21
C ARG A 274 -119.05 14.85 -68.11
N THR A 275 -119.75 15.73 -67.38
CA THR A 275 -119.13 16.45 -66.24
C THR A 275 -118.86 15.52 -65.06
N VAL A 276 -119.75 14.57 -64.77
CA VAL A 276 -119.51 13.52 -63.74
C VAL A 276 -118.33 12.62 -64.13
N GLU A 277 -118.17 12.28 -65.41
CA GLU A 277 -117.03 11.52 -65.92
C GLU A 277 -115.72 12.31 -65.85
N SER A 278 -115.74 13.59 -66.24
CA SER A 278 -114.62 14.54 -66.06
C SER A 278 -114.20 14.61 -64.59
N LEU A 279 -115.14 14.87 -63.68
CA LEU A 279 -114.88 14.96 -62.24
C LEU A 279 -114.41 13.62 -61.64
N ARG A 280 -114.84 12.47 -62.18
CA ARG A 280 -114.30 11.15 -61.79
C ARG A 280 -112.85 10.99 -62.24
N GLN A 281 -112.50 11.44 -63.44
CA GLN A 281 -111.11 11.46 -63.90
C GLN A 281 -110.26 12.41 -63.04
N ASP A 282 -110.72 13.63 -62.79
CA ASP A 282 -110.04 14.61 -61.93
C ASP A 282 -109.79 14.04 -60.53
N VAL A 283 -110.77 13.35 -59.94
CA VAL A 283 -110.61 12.67 -58.64
C VAL A 283 -109.62 11.51 -58.71
N SER A 284 -109.55 10.78 -59.82
CA SER A 284 -108.56 9.72 -60.04
C SER A 284 -107.14 10.28 -60.16
N ASP A 285 -106.97 11.34 -60.96
CA ASP A 285 -105.70 12.03 -61.17
C ASP A 285 -105.18 12.67 -59.88
N LEU A 286 -106.06 13.32 -59.12
CA LEU A 286 -105.73 13.89 -57.81
C LEU A 286 -105.33 12.82 -56.79
N ARG A 287 -105.91 11.61 -56.85
CA ARG A 287 -105.49 10.46 -56.02
C ARG A 287 -104.10 9.98 -56.40
N SER A 288 -103.83 9.77 -57.69
CA SER A 288 -102.49 9.38 -58.17
C SER A 288 -101.44 10.39 -57.71
N ARG A 289 -101.66 11.69 -57.97
CA ARG A 289 -100.75 12.77 -57.57
C ARG A 289 -100.53 12.82 -56.05
N LEU A 290 -101.57 12.54 -55.25
CA LEU A 290 -101.44 12.48 -53.79
C LEU A 290 -100.57 11.29 -53.36
N ASP A 291 -100.66 10.15 -54.02
CA ASP A 291 -99.84 8.97 -53.73
C ASP A 291 -98.39 9.14 -54.23
N ASP A 292 -98.17 9.80 -55.38
CA ASP A 292 -96.84 10.21 -55.84
C ASP A 292 -96.16 11.18 -54.86
N VAL A 293 -96.91 12.14 -54.31
CA VAL A 293 -96.44 13.06 -53.25
C VAL A 293 -96.17 12.32 -51.93
N ARG A 294 -96.97 11.30 -51.59
CA ARG A 294 -96.71 10.44 -50.41
C ARG A 294 -95.44 9.63 -50.56
N LEU A 295 -95.23 9.01 -51.72
CA LEU A 295 -94.05 8.18 -52.02
C LEU A 295 -92.77 9.02 -52.06
N SER A 296 -92.78 10.15 -52.78
CA SER A 296 -91.64 11.09 -52.81
C SER A 296 -91.33 11.68 -51.42
N ARG A 297 -92.35 11.97 -50.60
CA ARG A 297 -92.15 12.34 -49.19
C ARG A 297 -91.54 11.21 -48.36
N GLN A 298 -91.96 9.95 -48.57
CA GLN A 298 -91.38 8.81 -47.85
C GLN A 298 -89.92 8.60 -48.25
N GLU A 299 -89.61 8.74 -49.54
CA GLU A 299 -88.28 8.55 -50.09
C GLU A 299 -87.31 9.64 -49.62
N THR A 300 -87.71 10.92 -49.68
CA THR A 300 -86.92 12.03 -49.11
C THR A 300 -86.70 11.88 -47.59
N LEU A 301 -87.68 11.35 -46.83
CA LEU A 301 -87.49 11.04 -45.41
C LEU A 301 -86.47 9.91 -45.17
N LYS A 302 -86.46 8.85 -45.98
CA LYS A 302 -85.42 7.81 -45.91
C LYS A 302 -84.04 8.38 -46.21
N GLN A 303 -83.92 9.18 -47.27
CA GLN A 303 -82.67 9.82 -47.67
C GLN A 303 -82.13 10.76 -46.56
N LEU A 304 -83.01 11.51 -45.88
CA LEU A 304 -82.64 12.31 -44.72
C LEU A 304 -82.18 11.46 -43.52
N MET A 305 -82.83 10.31 -43.26
CA MET A 305 -82.39 9.39 -42.19
C MET A 305 -81.05 8.74 -42.50
N GLU A 306 -80.85 8.31 -43.75
CA GLU A 306 -79.59 7.74 -44.25
C GLU A 306 -78.44 8.76 -44.15
N LEU A 307 -78.66 9.99 -44.64
CA LEU A 307 -77.68 11.07 -44.52
C LEU A 307 -77.37 11.42 -43.05
N ARG A 308 -78.38 11.39 -42.17
CA ARG A 308 -78.19 11.59 -40.73
C ARG A 308 -77.33 10.47 -40.12
N ALA A 309 -77.59 9.21 -40.46
CA ALA A 309 -76.78 8.07 -40.01
C ALA A 309 -75.34 8.14 -40.54
N GLN A 310 -75.14 8.56 -41.79
CA GLN A 310 -73.81 8.78 -42.37
C GLN A 310 -73.04 9.88 -41.63
N HIS A 311 -73.69 11.02 -41.32
CA HIS A 311 -73.07 12.07 -40.52
C HIS A 311 -72.78 11.63 -39.07
N GLU A 312 -73.68 10.85 -38.43
CA GLU A 312 -73.43 10.27 -37.11
C GLU A 312 -72.22 9.33 -37.12
N ASN A 313 -72.10 8.46 -38.14
CA ASN A 313 -70.94 7.58 -38.33
C ASN A 313 -69.64 8.37 -38.58
N GLN A 314 -69.67 9.42 -39.41
CA GLN A 314 -68.52 10.31 -39.64
C GLN A 314 -68.09 11.03 -38.36
N LEU A 315 -69.04 11.55 -37.58
CA LEU A 315 -68.76 12.17 -36.28
C LEU A 315 -68.11 11.18 -35.31
N THR A 316 -68.61 9.93 -35.22
CA THR A 316 -68.00 8.92 -34.36
C THR A 316 -66.62 8.48 -34.82
N SER A 317 -66.36 8.40 -36.14
CA SER A 317 -65.01 8.14 -36.67
C SER A 317 -64.05 9.25 -36.27
N MET A 318 -64.38 10.51 -36.59
CA MET A 318 -63.54 11.66 -36.24
C MET A 318 -63.32 11.80 -34.73
N GLN A 319 -64.28 11.42 -33.90
CA GLN A 319 -64.13 11.39 -32.43
C GLN A 319 -63.16 10.29 -31.97
N LEU A 320 -63.15 9.13 -32.63
CA LEU A 320 -62.21 8.05 -32.35
C LEU A 320 -60.79 8.44 -32.80
N ASP A 321 -60.65 8.93 -34.03
CA ASP A 321 -59.39 9.38 -34.61
C ASP A 321 -58.74 10.48 -33.73
N LEU A 322 -59.52 11.49 -33.32
CA LEU A 322 -59.06 12.56 -32.42
C LEU A 322 -58.64 12.01 -31.05
N ARG A 323 -59.36 11.03 -30.50
CA ARG A 323 -59.02 10.39 -29.23
C ARG A 323 -57.70 9.63 -29.34
N ASP A 324 -57.51 8.87 -30.40
CA ASP A 324 -56.28 8.11 -30.62
C ASP A 324 -55.09 9.05 -30.86
N GLU A 325 -55.27 10.14 -31.62
CA GLU A 325 -54.28 11.22 -31.77
C GLU A 325 -53.91 11.85 -30.41
N THR A 326 -54.89 12.16 -29.55
CA THR A 326 -54.60 12.71 -28.20
C THR A 326 -53.82 11.72 -27.34
N SER A 327 -54.21 10.44 -27.28
CA SER A 327 -53.47 9.43 -26.51
C SER A 327 -52.05 9.22 -27.05
N SER A 328 -51.89 9.22 -28.37
CA SER A 328 -50.59 9.14 -29.05
C SER A 328 -49.73 10.36 -28.73
N ARG A 329 -50.32 11.55 -28.60
CA ARG A 329 -49.64 12.78 -28.18
C ARG A 329 -49.21 12.71 -26.72
N GLU A 330 -50.09 12.28 -25.81
CA GLU A 330 -49.77 12.08 -24.38
C GLU A 330 -48.57 11.15 -24.19
N VAL A 331 -48.50 10.04 -24.94
CA VAL A 331 -47.33 9.13 -24.91
C VAL A 331 -46.04 9.83 -25.36
N ARG A 332 -46.08 10.65 -26.42
CA ARG A 332 -44.91 11.43 -26.86
C ARG A 332 -44.51 12.50 -25.85
N ASP A 333 -45.48 13.17 -25.23
CA ASP A 333 -45.23 14.21 -24.23
C ASP A 333 -44.62 13.61 -22.94
N LEU A 334 -45.02 12.40 -22.54
CA LEU A 334 -44.37 11.62 -21.48
C LEU A 334 -42.92 11.26 -21.83
N GLN A 335 -42.67 10.71 -23.03
CA GLN A 335 -41.31 10.40 -23.51
C GLN A 335 -40.40 11.65 -23.55
N LEU A 336 -40.95 12.80 -23.96
CA LEU A 336 -40.23 14.08 -23.93
C LEU A 336 -39.92 14.54 -22.50
N ALA A 337 -40.79 14.27 -21.52
CA ALA A 337 -40.53 14.56 -20.11
C ALA A 337 -39.44 13.65 -19.53
N GLU A 338 -39.47 12.35 -19.82
CA GLU A 338 -38.44 11.39 -19.42
C GLU A 338 -37.05 11.77 -19.97
N LEU A 339 -36.95 12.07 -21.27
CA LEU A 339 -35.70 12.48 -21.91
C LEU A 339 -35.16 13.81 -21.35
N ARG A 340 -36.02 14.74 -20.92
CA ARG A 340 -35.60 15.97 -20.24
C ARG A 340 -35.07 15.69 -18.84
N SER A 341 -35.75 14.86 -18.05
CA SER A 341 -35.28 14.48 -16.71
C SER A 341 -33.94 13.72 -16.77
N GLU A 342 -33.75 12.85 -17.75
CA GLU A 342 -32.48 12.15 -17.98
C GLU A 342 -31.36 13.11 -18.41
N LEU A 343 -31.66 14.11 -19.25
CA LEU A 343 -30.71 15.18 -19.59
C LEU A 343 -30.27 15.97 -18.35
N GLU A 344 -31.21 16.36 -17.48
CA GLU A 344 -30.93 17.08 -16.24
C GLU A 344 -30.09 16.23 -15.27
N ARG A 345 -30.41 14.93 -15.13
CA ARG A 345 -29.62 13.97 -14.33
C ARG A 345 -28.18 13.88 -14.84
N LEU A 346 -27.99 13.70 -16.14
CA LEU A 346 -26.67 13.61 -16.76
C LEU A 346 -25.88 14.93 -16.65
N GLN A 347 -26.54 16.09 -16.71
CA GLN A 347 -25.91 17.39 -16.48
C GLN A 347 -25.43 17.53 -15.02
N ALA A 348 -26.24 17.14 -14.05
CA ALA A 348 -25.87 17.16 -12.63
C ALA A 348 -24.71 16.19 -12.33
N GLU A 349 -24.72 14.99 -12.90
CA GLU A 349 -23.63 14.02 -12.75
C GLU A 349 -22.33 14.51 -13.40
N ASN A 350 -22.41 15.11 -14.59
CA ASN A 350 -21.25 15.70 -15.25
C ASN A 350 -20.63 16.82 -14.38
N ALA A 351 -21.45 17.72 -13.83
CA ALA A 351 -20.99 18.77 -12.91
C ALA A 351 -20.33 18.21 -11.64
N ALA A 352 -20.92 17.18 -11.02
CA ALA A 352 -20.35 16.52 -9.84
C ALA A 352 -19.02 15.82 -10.14
N GLU A 353 -18.88 15.22 -11.32
CA GLU A 353 -17.63 14.60 -11.77
C GLU A 353 -16.56 15.64 -12.14
N TRP A 354 -16.92 16.82 -12.66
CA TRP A 354 -16.00 17.95 -12.80
C TRP A 354 -15.45 18.41 -11.44
N GLU A 355 -16.31 18.60 -10.45
CA GLU A 355 -15.91 19.01 -9.11
C GLU A 355 -15.02 17.93 -8.44
N ARG A 356 -15.38 16.64 -8.57
CA ARG A 356 -14.55 15.52 -8.09
C ARG A 356 -13.17 15.51 -8.74
N ARG A 357 -13.07 15.75 -10.05
CA ARG A 357 -11.78 15.86 -10.76
C ARG A 357 -10.93 17.02 -10.25
N GLU A 358 -11.53 18.18 -10.02
CA GLU A 358 -10.83 19.35 -9.47
C GLU A 358 -10.24 19.05 -8.08
N ARG A 359 -11.04 18.48 -7.17
CA ARG A 359 -10.56 18.05 -5.84
C ARG A 359 -9.38 17.09 -5.96
N LEU A 360 -9.51 16.03 -6.77
CA LEU A 360 -8.45 15.03 -6.97
C LEU A 360 -7.17 15.61 -7.57
N GLU A 361 -7.26 16.58 -8.48
CA GLU A 361 -6.09 17.27 -9.03
C GLU A 361 -5.42 18.14 -7.95
N THR A 362 -6.18 18.82 -7.08
CA THR A 362 -5.59 19.57 -5.95
C THR A 362 -4.88 18.64 -4.94
N ASP A 363 -5.48 17.49 -4.60
CA ASP A 363 -4.89 16.50 -3.71
C ASP A 363 -3.63 15.88 -4.31
N LYS A 364 -3.65 15.52 -5.60
CA LYS A 364 -2.49 15.05 -6.37
C LYS A 364 -1.32 16.03 -6.28
N ILE A 365 -1.56 17.31 -6.59
CA ILE A 365 -0.51 18.33 -6.54
C ILE A 365 0.01 18.52 -5.09
N SER A 366 -0.84 18.34 -4.07
CA SER A 366 -0.41 18.33 -2.67
C SER A 366 0.55 17.17 -2.36
N VAL A 367 0.14 15.94 -2.72
CA VAL A 367 0.94 14.71 -2.53
C VAL A 367 2.24 14.72 -3.33
N GLU A 368 2.26 15.35 -4.51
CA GLU A 368 3.48 15.56 -5.31
C GLU A 368 4.48 16.50 -4.60
N ARG A 369 4.00 17.58 -3.98
CA ARG A 369 4.83 18.49 -3.17
C ARG A 369 5.41 17.79 -1.96
N ASP A 370 4.62 16.98 -1.25
CA ASP A 370 5.10 16.26 -0.07
C ASP A 370 6.06 15.12 -0.44
N ASN A 371 5.83 14.41 -1.55
CA ASN A 371 6.82 13.50 -2.13
C ASN A 371 8.15 14.19 -2.43
N LYS A 372 8.12 15.42 -2.98
CA LYS A 372 9.35 16.20 -3.24
C LYS A 372 10.09 16.55 -1.94
N LYS A 373 9.38 16.94 -0.88
CA LYS A 373 9.97 17.19 0.46
C LYS A 373 10.59 15.91 1.04
N LEU A 374 9.87 14.79 1.01
CA LEU A 374 10.35 13.51 1.54
C LEU A 374 11.59 13.00 0.79
N ARG A 375 11.63 13.15 -0.55
CA ARG A 375 12.83 12.82 -1.35
C ARG A 375 14.04 13.68 -0.99
N ALA A 376 13.83 14.97 -0.72
CA ALA A 376 14.91 15.83 -0.23
C ALA A 376 15.40 15.39 1.15
N HIS A 377 14.51 15.11 2.11
CA HIS A 377 14.89 14.60 3.43
C HIS A 377 15.61 13.24 3.39
N ILE A 378 15.26 12.36 2.46
CA ILE A 378 15.97 11.10 2.24
C ILE A 378 17.40 11.40 1.77
N ALA A 379 17.58 12.25 0.75
CA ALA A 379 18.90 12.63 0.26
C ALA A 379 19.77 13.31 1.34
N ASP A 380 19.20 14.22 2.15
CA ASP A 380 19.89 14.86 3.27
C ASP A 380 20.35 13.84 4.33
N LEU A 381 19.55 12.80 4.59
CA LEU A 381 19.89 11.74 5.53
C LEU A 381 20.93 10.77 4.96
N GLU A 382 20.85 10.46 3.67
CA GLU A 382 21.84 9.65 2.94
C GLU A 382 23.20 10.34 2.93
N GLU A 383 23.28 11.64 2.59
CA GLU A 383 24.54 12.41 2.65
C GLU A 383 25.13 12.42 4.08
N ARG A 384 24.29 12.60 5.10
CA ARG A 384 24.73 12.57 6.51
C ARG A 384 25.23 11.19 6.93
N LEU A 385 24.61 10.12 6.46
CA LEU A 385 25.05 8.74 6.71
C LEU A 385 26.38 8.45 6.00
N GLU A 386 26.52 8.82 4.72
CA GLU A 386 27.79 8.67 3.99
C GLU A 386 28.90 9.47 4.65
N LYS A 387 28.66 10.73 5.02
CA LYS A 387 29.63 11.58 5.70
C LYS A 387 30.09 10.97 7.03
N ARG A 388 29.14 10.44 7.82
CA ARG A 388 29.46 9.74 9.08
C ARG A 388 30.20 8.43 8.84
N SER A 389 29.88 7.68 7.79
CA SER A 389 30.58 6.45 7.40
C SER A 389 32.02 6.73 6.96
N ARG A 390 32.25 7.78 6.15
CA ARG A 390 33.58 8.24 5.75
C ARG A 390 34.41 8.66 6.97
N GLN A 391 33.82 9.42 7.88
CA GLN A 391 34.47 9.83 9.13
C GLN A 391 34.87 8.63 10.00
N LEU A 392 33.96 7.67 10.21
CA LEU A 392 34.25 6.47 11.00
C LEU A 392 35.34 5.59 10.36
N SER A 393 35.35 5.46 9.02
CA SER A 393 36.44 4.76 8.30
C SER A 393 37.77 5.47 8.51
N GLN A 394 37.82 6.79 8.34
CA GLN A 394 39.03 7.59 8.54
C GLN A 394 39.57 7.48 9.96
N THR A 395 38.71 7.58 10.98
CA THR A 395 39.11 7.40 12.38
C THR A 395 39.67 5.99 12.62
N ALA A 396 38.96 4.95 12.20
CA ALA A 396 39.42 3.56 12.34
C ALA A 396 40.74 3.29 11.59
N GLU A 397 40.93 3.86 10.39
CA GLU A 397 42.18 3.78 9.64
C GLU A 397 43.34 4.48 10.36
N THR A 398 43.11 5.63 11.00
CA THR A 398 44.13 6.32 11.80
C THR A 398 44.49 5.56 13.07
N GLU A 399 43.49 5.05 13.80
CA GLU A 399 43.69 4.22 15.00
C GLU A 399 44.42 2.93 14.66
N ASN A 400 44.07 2.27 13.56
CA ASN A 400 44.74 1.04 13.13
C ASN A 400 46.21 1.29 12.76
N LYS A 401 46.52 2.38 12.04
CA LYS A 401 47.91 2.78 11.73
C LYS A 401 48.70 3.10 13.01
N GLN A 402 48.10 3.78 13.98
CA GLN A 402 48.74 4.06 15.26
C GLN A 402 49.04 2.76 16.03
N LEU A 403 48.05 1.88 16.19
CA LEU A 403 48.23 0.58 16.85
C LEU A 403 49.26 -0.30 16.15
N GLN A 404 49.33 -0.29 14.81
CA GLN A 404 50.39 -0.98 14.05
C GLN A 404 51.79 -0.43 14.40
N SER A 405 51.94 0.89 14.53
CA SER A 405 53.20 1.52 14.93
C SER A 405 53.60 1.13 16.36
N GLU A 406 52.66 1.22 17.31
CA GLU A 406 52.89 0.84 18.71
C GLU A 406 53.25 -0.65 18.85
N VAL A 407 52.57 -1.55 18.12
CA VAL A 407 52.90 -2.99 18.09
C VAL A 407 54.29 -3.24 17.50
N PHE A 408 54.69 -2.51 16.45
CA PHE A 408 56.03 -2.60 15.88
C PHE A 408 57.11 -2.15 16.88
N GLU A 409 56.92 -1.00 17.53
CA GLU A 409 57.83 -0.49 18.56
C GLU A 409 57.96 -1.45 19.74
N LYS A 410 56.84 -1.97 20.27
CA LYS A 410 56.86 -2.96 21.36
C LYS A 410 57.51 -4.28 20.95
N SER A 411 57.35 -4.71 19.70
CA SER A 411 58.04 -5.90 19.15
C SER A 411 59.55 -5.68 19.03
N ARG A 412 59.98 -4.46 18.72
CA ARG A 412 61.38 -4.05 18.70
C ARG A 412 61.96 -4.00 20.12
N GLU A 413 61.31 -3.32 21.06
CA GLU A 413 61.70 -3.27 22.49
C GLU A 413 61.87 -4.68 23.08
N LEU A 414 60.91 -5.57 22.81
CA LEU A 414 60.95 -6.97 23.25
C LEU A 414 62.20 -7.70 22.70
N SER A 415 62.58 -7.41 21.46
CA SER A 415 63.74 -8.03 20.80
C SER A 415 65.06 -7.50 21.37
N GLU A 416 65.14 -6.18 21.62
CA GLU A 416 66.28 -5.55 22.30
C GLU A 416 66.43 -6.09 23.74
N LEU A 417 65.33 -6.23 24.49
CA LEU A 417 65.32 -6.80 25.84
C LEU A 417 65.74 -8.28 25.86
N LYS A 418 65.26 -9.10 24.91
CA LYS A 418 65.72 -10.50 24.74
C LYS A 418 67.23 -10.58 24.50
N HIS A 419 67.79 -9.66 23.71
CA HIS A 419 69.21 -9.61 23.43
C HIS A 419 70.02 -9.16 24.68
N ALA A 420 69.54 -8.15 25.41
CA ALA A 420 70.14 -7.71 26.68
C ALA A 420 70.12 -8.82 27.75
N HIS A 421 68.98 -9.49 27.95
CA HIS A 421 68.87 -10.66 28.83
C HIS A 421 69.85 -11.77 28.43
N SER A 422 70.00 -12.05 27.13
CA SER A 422 70.94 -13.06 26.63
C SER A 422 72.41 -12.70 26.91
N LYS A 423 72.77 -11.42 26.88
CA LYS A 423 74.09 -10.93 27.31
C LYS A 423 74.30 -11.10 28.81
N LEU A 424 73.34 -10.64 29.64
CA LEU A 424 73.42 -10.78 31.09
C LEU A 424 73.51 -12.24 31.55
N LYS A 425 72.79 -13.16 30.88
CA LYS A 425 72.88 -14.60 31.14
C LYS A 425 74.29 -15.16 30.88
N LYS A 426 75.00 -14.69 29.85
CA LYS A 426 76.40 -15.08 29.59
C LYS A 426 77.33 -14.57 30.70
N VAL A 427 77.23 -13.29 31.05
CA VAL A 427 78.04 -12.69 32.13
C VAL A 427 77.78 -13.38 33.47
N LEU A 428 76.52 -13.73 33.78
CA LEU A 428 76.18 -14.49 34.99
C LEU A 428 76.81 -15.89 34.98
N GLN A 429 76.82 -16.57 33.82
CA GLN A 429 77.47 -17.87 33.68
C GLN A 429 79.00 -17.77 33.88
N GLU A 430 79.64 -16.78 33.25
CA GLU A 430 81.06 -16.46 33.40
C GLU A 430 81.40 -16.22 34.87
N LYS A 431 80.66 -15.33 35.56
CA LYS A 431 80.84 -15.06 37.00
C LYS A 431 80.57 -16.27 37.89
N THR A 432 79.63 -17.14 37.52
CA THR A 432 79.41 -18.42 38.23
C THR A 432 80.63 -19.33 38.11
N THR A 433 81.27 -19.40 36.94
CA THR A 433 82.51 -20.16 36.75
C THR A 433 83.70 -19.54 37.48
N GLU A 434 83.88 -18.22 37.41
CA GLU A 434 84.91 -17.49 38.18
C GLU A 434 84.79 -17.74 39.68
N LEU A 435 83.57 -17.62 40.24
CA LEU A 435 83.29 -17.91 41.64
C LEU A 435 83.64 -19.36 41.99
N SER A 436 83.27 -20.32 41.14
CA SER A 436 83.64 -21.73 41.32
C SER A 436 85.16 -21.96 41.33
N HIS A 437 85.94 -21.18 40.55
CA HIS A 437 87.40 -21.23 40.60
C HIS A 437 87.99 -20.50 41.82
N ALA A 438 87.33 -19.46 42.33
CA ALA A 438 87.71 -18.81 43.59
C ALA A 438 87.44 -19.72 44.80
N MET A 439 86.28 -20.37 44.87
CA MET A 439 85.92 -21.32 45.92
C MET A 439 86.92 -22.48 46.02
N ARG A 440 87.24 -23.15 44.90
CA ARG A 440 88.25 -24.23 44.90
C ARG A 440 89.64 -23.79 45.37
N ARG A 441 90.05 -22.54 45.10
CA ARG A 441 91.30 -21.98 45.62
C ARG A 441 91.22 -21.71 47.13
N ALA A 442 90.08 -21.21 47.62
CA ALA A 442 89.84 -21.06 49.05
C ALA A 442 89.88 -22.42 49.78
N GLU A 443 89.20 -23.44 49.24
CA GLU A 443 89.22 -24.83 49.75
C GLU A 443 90.64 -25.42 49.81
N GLN A 444 91.49 -25.12 48.81
CA GLN A 444 92.91 -25.49 48.78
C GLN A 444 93.70 -24.79 49.91
N PHE A 445 93.55 -23.47 50.06
CA PHE A 445 94.20 -22.73 51.14
C PHE A 445 93.72 -23.20 52.52
N GLU A 446 92.43 -23.49 52.69
CA GLU A 446 91.91 -24.08 53.93
C GLU A 446 92.49 -25.47 54.21
N ALA A 447 92.72 -26.29 53.18
CA ALA A 447 93.37 -27.59 53.33
C ALA A 447 94.85 -27.46 53.73
N GLU A 448 95.56 -26.49 53.14
CA GLU A 448 96.94 -26.19 53.54
C GLU A 448 97.01 -25.63 54.97
N VAL A 449 96.14 -24.70 55.36
CA VAL A 449 96.05 -24.21 56.75
C VAL A 449 95.77 -25.35 57.72
N ARG A 450 94.89 -26.31 57.38
CA ARG A 450 94.66 -27.52 58.19
C ARG A 450 95.91 -28.39 58.30
N ARG A 451 96.64 -28.63 57.19
CA ARG A 451 97.91 -29.37 57.17
C ARG A 451 98.99 -28.70 58.02
N LEU A 452 99.17 -27.39 57.88
CA LEU A 452 100.15 -26.61 58.64
C LEU A 452 99.84 -26.59 60.13
N ARG A 453 98.57 -26.43 60.53
CA ARG A 453 98.13 -26.59 61.93
C ARG A 453 98.51 -27.97 62.48
N GLY A 454 98.23 -29.04 61.73
CA GLY A 454 98.61 -30.40 62.10
C GLY A 454 100.12 -30.57 62.31
N ARG A 455 100.97 -30.02 61.43
CA ARG A 455 102.44 -30.07 61.62
C ARG A 455 102.91 -29.22 62.79
N VAL A 456 102.27 -28.08 63.07
CA VAL A 456 102.56 -27.27 64.27
C VAL A 456 102.21 -28.03 65.55
N ASP A 457 101.07 -28.71 65.59
CA ASP A 457 100.67 -29.50 66.77
C ASP A 457 101.52 -30.76 66.95
N GLU A 458 102.10 -31.30 65.87
CA GLU A 458 103.12 -32.34 65.93
C GLU A 458 104.48 -31.81 66.42
N LEU A 459 104.97 -30.69 65.89
CA LEU A 459 106.19 -30.03 66.36
C LEU A 459 106.11 -29.67 67.84
N LYS A 460 104.94 -29.28 68.36
CA LYS A 460 104.72 -29.07 69.81
C LYS A 460 104.86 -30.35 70.63
N ARG A 461 104.42 -31.51 70.10
CA ARG A 461 104.64 -32.81 70.77
C ARG A 461 106.11 -33.21 70.73
N GLU A 462 106.75 -33.06 69.57
CA GLU A 462 108.20 -33.34 69.38
C GLU A 462 109.02 -32.48 70.34
N LEU A 463 108.72 -31.17 70.44
CA LEU A 463 109.33 -30.26 71.40
C LEU A 463 109.13 -30.73 72.85
N GLY A 464 107.89 -31.02 73.26
CA GLY A 464 107.60 -31.52 74.62
C GLY A 464 108.36 -32.81 74.97
N THR A 465 108.51 -33.74 74.02
CA THR A 465 109.32 -34.95 74.25
C THR A 465 110.81 -34.66 74.39
N VAL A 466 111.35 -33.67 73.67
CA VAL A 466 112.76 -33.26 73.82
C VAL A 466 112.96 -32.48 75.12
N GLU A 467 111.99 -31.67 75.54
CA GLU A 467 111.98 -31.00 76.85
C GLU A 467 112.01 -32.04 77.99
N ASP A 468 111.16 -33.08 77.93
CA ASP A 468 111.17 -34.21 78.88
C ASP A 468 112.53 -34.96 78.89
N GLU A 469 113.15 -35.17 77.73
CA GLU A 469 114.48 -35.79 77.61
C GLU A 469 115.60 -34.91 78.20
N VAL A 470 115.55 -33.60 77.99
CA VAL A 470 116.50 -32.63 78.57
C VAL A 470 116.32 -32.56 80.09
N ASP A 471 115.10 -32.56 80.62
CA ASP A 471 114.85 -32.60 82.06
C ASP A 471 115.34 -33.90 82.70
N SER A 472 115.15 -35.03 82.02
CA SER A 472 115.71 -36.33 82.41
C SER A 472 117.25 -36.30 82.42
N SER A 473 117.87 -35.78 81.36
CA SER A 473 119.33 -35.62 81.26
C SER A 473 119.88 -34.70 82.35
N THR A 474 119.27 -33.54 82.57
CA THR A 474 119.63 -32.57 83.61
C THR A 474 119.44 -33.14 85.01
N THR A 475 118.46 -34.02 85.22
CA THR A 475 118.26 -34.76 86.48
C THR A 475 119.33 -35.83 86.68
N ASN A 476 119.75 -36.52 85.61
CA ASN A 476 120.88 -37.45 85.65
C ASN A 476 122.22 -36.73 85.87
N GLN A 477 122.45 -35.58 85.24
CA GLN A 477 123.61 -34.73 85.48
C GLN A 477 123.65 -34.26 86.94
N ARG A 478 122.54 -33.78 87.51
CA ARG A 478 122.44 -33.42 88.94
C ARG A 478 122.65 -34.62 89.89
N ARG A 479 122.34 -35.85 89.47
CA ARG A 479 122.74 -37.07 90.21
C ARG A 479 124.23 -37.33 90.10
N LEU A 480 124.79 -37.27 88.89
CA LEU A 480 126.20 -37.52 88.62
C LEU A 480 127.10 -36.51 89.34
N VAL A 481 126.76 -35.22 89.33
CA VAL A 481 127.46 -34.17 90.07
C VAL A 481 127.52 -34.50 91.56
N ARG A 482 126.39 -34.82 92.21
CA ARG A 482 126.38 -35.22 93.63
C ARG A 482 127.24 -36.45 93.90
N THR A 483 127.17 -37.49 93.06
CA THR A 483 128.05 -38.66 93.24
C THR A 483 129.53 -38.33 93.00
N ASN A 484 129.84 -37.32 92.19
CA ASN A 484 131.21 -36.86 91.98
C ASN A 484 131.69 -36.04 93.18
N GLU A 485 130.86 -35.16 93.73
CA GLU A 485 131.10 -34.44 94.99
C GLU A 485 131.34 -35.43 96.14
N GLU A 486 130.50 -36.45 96.31
CA GLU A 486 130.67 -37.53 97.30
C GLU A 486 131.99 -38.32 97.11
N LEU A 487 132.40 -38.58 95.87
CA LEU A 487 133.69 -39.22 95.56
C LEU A 487 134.87 -38.27 95.79
N GLN A 488 134.69 -36.98 95.56
CA GLN A 488 135.70 -35.96 95.74
C GLN A 488 135.95 -35.68 97.23
N GLU A 489 134.90 -35.63 98.06
CA GLU A 489 135.01 -35.65 99.52
C GLU A 489 135.77 -36.89 100.05
N GLN A 490 135.54 -38.07 99.45
CA GLN A 490 136.30 -39.28 99.78
C GLN A 490 137.77 -39.16 99.39
N VAL A 491 138.09 -38.61 98.22
CA VAL A 491 139.47 -38.36 97.76
C VAL A 491 140.15 -37.33 98.66
N GLU A 492 139.47 -36.26 99.05
CA GLU A 492 140.00 -35.23 99.97
C GLU A 492 140.26 -35.81 101.36
N SER A 493 139.33 -36.62 101.90
CA SER A 493 139.51 -37.36 103.15
C SER A 493 140.74 -38.28 103.12
N LEU A 494 140.92 -39.06 102.04
CA LEU A 494 142.09 -39.90 101.82
C LEU A 494 143.38 -39.07 101.63
N SER A 495 143.29 -37.91 100.99
CA SER A 495 144.41 -36.97 100.81
C SER A 495 144.87 -36.38 102.14
N VAL A 496 143.95 -36.00 103.03
CA VAL A 496 144.27 -35.55 104.40
C VAL A 496 144.92 -36.67 105.22
N GLN A 497 144.45 -37.92 105.09
CA GLN A 497 145.10 -39.08 105.71
C GLN A 497 146.54 -39.28 105.19
N LEU A 498 146.76 -39.16 103.87
CA LEU A 498 148.09 -39.19 103.27
C LEU A 498 148.99 -38.04 103.74
N GLN A 499 148.46 -36.82 103.87
CA GLN A 499 149.20 -35.68 104.40
C GLN A 499 149.61 -35.88 105.87
N HIS A 500 148.75 -36.46 106.72
CA HIS A 500 149.13 -36.81 108.08
C HIS A 500 150.24 -37.87 108.15
N LEU A 501 150.23 -38.86 107.24
CA LEU A 501 151.31 -39.84 107.12
C LEU A 501 152.62 -39.19 106.62
N GLN A 502 152.56 -38.30 105.63
CA GLN A 502 153.72 -37.55 105.12
C GLN A 502 154.31 -36.56 106.15
N ALA A 503 153.45 -35.88 106.93
CA ALA A 503 153.89 -35.00 108.01
C ALA A 503 154.63 -35.78 109.10
N ARG A 504 154.19 -37.01 109.40
CA ARG A 504 154.86 -37.92 110.34
C ARG A 504 156.22 -38.41 109.82
N ALA A 505 156.38 -38.54 108.51
CA ALA A 505 157.64 -38.96 107.88
C ALA A 505 158.70 -37.85 107.79
N ARG A 506 158.30 -36.56 107.75
CA ARG A 506 159.24 -35.43 107.54
C ARG A 506 160.12 -35.06 108.74
N ALA A 507 159.90 -35.63 109.93
CA ALA A 507 160.70 -35.31 111.13
C ALA A 507 162.04 -36.06 111.24
N GLY A 508 162.43 -36.89 110.26
CA GLY A 508 163.48 -37.91 110.43
C GLY A 508 164.76 -37.82 109.58
N SER A 509 164.85 -37.00 108.53
CA SER A 509 166.08 -36.91 107.73
C SER A 509 166.16 -35.66 106.86
N SER A 510 167.36 -35.10 106.67
CA SER A 510 167.60 -33.91 105.86
C SER A 510 168.98 -33.96 105.18
N ALA A 511 168.99 -33.90 103.84
CA ALA A 511 170.13 -33.44 103.04
C ALA A 511 169.71 -33.08 101.59
N MET A 512 170.12 -31.89 101.14
CA MET A 512 170.28 -31.46 99.72
C MET A 512 169.02 -31.05 98.89
N PRO A 513 169.16 -30.10 97.92
CA PRO A 513 168.38 -28.86 98.04
C PRO A 513 167.64 -28.31 96.79
N SER A 514 166.57 -27.53 97.07
CA SER A 514 166.15 -26.23 96.48
C SER A 514 166.46 -25.88 95.01
N ILE A 515 165.40 -25.60 94.23
CA ILE A 515 165.01 -24.23 93.80
C ILE A 515 163.48 -24.16 93.50
N LYS A 516 162.87 -23.07 93.95
CA LYS A 516 161.45 -22.65 94.02
C LYS A 516 160.64 -22.81 92.73
N ASP A 517 159.41 -23.36 92.80
CA ASP A 517 158.09 -22.69 93.00
C ASP A 517 157.72 -21.71 91.85
N LYS A 518 156.63 -21.88 91.06
CA LYS A 518 155.17 -21.97 91.37
C LYS A 518 154.56 -20.58 91.66
N ILE A 519 153.42 -20.26 91.02
CA ILE A 519 152.17 -19.64 91.58
C ILE A 519 151.43 -18.68 90.60
N LEU A 520 150.07 -18.82 90.53
CA LEU A 520 149.02 -17.86 90.06
C LEU A 520 149.00 -17.43 88.55
N VAL A 521 147.91 -16.97 87.90
CA VAL A 521 146.42 -17.13 87.99
C VAL A 521 145.71 -16.14 87.02
N ASP A 522 144.39 -16.33 86.79
CA ASP A 522 143.37 -15.42 86.21
C ASP A 522 143.39 -15.00 84.71
N GLY A 523 142.18 -14.71 84.21
CA GLY A 523 141.84 -14.27 82.84
C GLY A 523 141.11 -15.37 82.04
N GLU A 524 139.77 -15.50 82.01
CA GLU A 524 138.75 -14.55 81.51
C GLU A 524 139.10 -14.04 80.08
N THR A 525 138.24 -14.15 79.06
CA THR A 525 136.81 -14.54 78.97
C THR A 525 136.45 -14.90 77.51
N ASP A 526 135.30 -15.58 77.28
CA ASP A 526 134.24 -15.33 76.27
C ASP A 526 134.64 -14.97 74.81
N ASP A 527 133.98 -15.36 73.71
CA ASP A 527 132.73 -16.08 73.37
C ASP A 527 132.85 -16.40 71.84
N GLU A 528 132.07 -17.20 71.13
CA GLU A 528 130.86 -17.99 71.42
C GLU A 528 130.81 -19.18 70.42
N GLU A 529 130.03 -20.23 70.74
CA GLU A 529 129.48 -21.18 69.76
C GLU A 529 128.64 -20.42 68.69
N LEU A 530 128.36 -20.90 67.48
CA LEU A 530 127.71 -22.15 67.07
C LEU A 530 128.11 -22.39 65.59
N GLY A 531 128.09 -23.59 65.01
CA GLY A 531 127.27 -24.76 65.28
C GLY A 531 126.61 -25.18 63.95
N GLU A 532 126.74 -26.44 63.57
CA GLU A 532 126.50 -26.92 62.20
C GLU A 532 125.02 -26.88 61.76
N LEU A 533 124.76 -26.44 60.51
CA LEU A 533 124.18 -27.26 59.40
C LEU A 533 123.91 -26.43 58.13
#